data_AF-A0A3D4NMQ8-F1
#
_entry.id   AF-A0A3D4NMQ8-F1
#
_cell.length_a   1.000
_cell.length_b   1.000
_cell.length_c   1.000
_cell.angle_alpha   90.00
_cell.angle_beta   90.00
_cell.angle_gamma   90.00
#
_symmetry.space_group_name_H-M   'P 1'
#
loop_
_entity.id
_entity.type
_entity.pdbx_description
1 polymer ?
#
loop_
_entity_poly.entity_id
_entity_poly.type
_entity_poly.pdbx_seq_one_letter_code
_entity_poly.pdbx_strand_id
1 'polypeptide(L)'
;DLGEGRFAALPGEGGHVDLPLSSPRETQLWQHIFNEIGHVSAETALSGGGLPRVYRAICAVDGHEAVLDTPESITAAGLAGDPIALEVLEQFCCWLGRVAGNNVLTTGGRGGVYI
;
A
#
# COMPACT_ATOMS: atom_id res chain seq x y z
N ASP A 1 26.76 1.50 22.47
CA ASP A 1 26.20 2.47 23.43
C ASP A 1 26.34 3.85 22.82
N LEU A 2 25.24 4.51 22.47
CA LEU A 2 25.27 5.83 21.84
C LEU A 2 25.47 6.96 22.86
N GLY A 3 25.39 6.67 24.16
CA GLY A 3 25.33 7.67 25.23
C GLY A 3 23.93 8.28 25.35
N GLU A 4 23.61 8.85 26.52
CA GLU A 4 22.32 9.50 26.75
C GLU A 4 22.08 10.66 25.77
N GLY A 5 20.85 10.74 25.24
CA GLY A 5 20.40 11.84 24.38
C GLY A 5 20.86 11.80 22.92
N ARG A 6 21.52 10.72 22.46
CA ARG A 6 21.96 10.60 21.07
C ARG A 6 21.03 9.69 20.25
N PHE A 7 20.47 10.25 19.19
CA PHE A 7 19.69 9.53 18.19
C PHE A 7 20.59 9.08 17.03
N ALA A 8 20.37 7.87 16.54
CA ALA A 8 20.96 7.38 15.30
C ALA A 8 19.84 6.95 14.35
N ALA A 9 19.97 7.32 13.07
CA ALA A 9 19.07 6.80 12.05
C ALA A 9 19.35 5.32 11.83
N LEU A 10 18.30 4.51 11.81
CA LEU A 10 18.34 3.12 11.38
C LEU A 10 17.80 3.06 9.95
N PRO A 11 18.67 3.10 8.91
CA PRO A 11 18.21 2.91 7.53
C PRO A 11 17.68 1.48 7.35
N GLY A 12 16.72 1.29 6.46
CA GLY A 12 16.18 -0.03 6.18
C GLY A 12 15.33 -0.07 4.91
N GLU A 13 15.11 -1.28 4.44
CA GLU A 13 14.40 -1.61 3.20
C GLU A 13 12.95 -2.05 3.49
N GLY A 14 12.31 -1.38 4.46
CA GLY A 14 11.00 -1.78 5.00
C GLY A 14 9.86 -1.78 3.98
N GLY A 15 10.03 -1.12 2.83
CA GLY A 15 9.08 -1.17 1.72
C GLY A 15 9.08 -2.49 0.95
N HIS A 16 10.18 -3.26 1.01
CA HIS A 16 10.33 -4.51 0.27
C HIS A 16 9.78 -5.75 1.02
N VAL A 17 9.25 -5.57 2.23
CA VAL A 17 8.57 -6.64 2.98
C VAL A 17 7.29 -7.08 2.25
N ASP A 18 6.80 -8.29 2.54
CA ASP A 18 5.53 -8.78 1.99
C ASP A 18 4.35 -7.86 2.34
N LEU A 19 3.43 -7.68 1.40
CA LEU A 19 2.21 -6.91 1.62
C LEU A 19 1.31 -7.60 2.69
N PRO A 20 0.93 -6.92 3.79
CA PRO A 20 0.12 -7.55 4.84
C PRO A 20 -1.35 -7.67 4.41
N LEU A 21 -1.84 -8.91 4.33
CA LEU A 21 -3.22 -9.25 4.01
C LEU A 21 -4.02 -9.60 5.27
N SER A 22 -5.29 -9.22 5.30
CA SER A 22 -6.18 -9.38 6.45
C SER A 22 -7.63 -9.70 6.08
N SER A 23 -7.95 -9.75 4.78
CA SER A 23 -9.30 -10.08 4.31
C SER A 23 -9.27 -10.93 3.04
N PRO A 24 -10.34 -11.71 2.76
CA PRO A 24 -10.46 -12.42 1.49
C PRO A 24 -10.40 -11.51 0.27
N ARG A 25 -10.93 -10.28 0.40
CA ARG A 25 -10.86 -9.26 -0.66
C ARG A 25 -9.42 -8.89 -0.97
N GLU A 26 -8.62 -8.60 0.05
CA GLU A 26 -7.20 -8.29 -0.10
C GLU A 26 -6.43 -9.46 -0.73
N THR A 27 -6.79 -10.71 -0.40
CA THR A 27 -6.21 -11.90 -1.05
C THR A 27 -6.55 -11.97 -2.55
N GLN A 28 -7.76 -11.62 -2.97
CA GLN A 28 -8.13 -11.60 -4.39
C GLN A 28 -7.32 -10.54 -5.15
N LEU A 29 -7.22 -9.33 -4.60
CA LEU A 29 -6.43 -8.25 -5.18
C LEU A 29 -4.96 -8.62 -5.27
N TRP A 30 -4.41 -9.16 -4.17
CA TRP A 30 -3.03 -9.65 -4.13
C TRP A 30 -2.79 -10.75 -5.15
N GLN A 31 -3.70 -11.73 -5.28
CA GLN A 31 -3.54 -12.84 -6.21
C GLN A 31 -3.50 -12.36 -7.66
N HIS A 32 -4.34 -11.39 -8.00
CA HIS A 32 -4.32 -10.77 -9.32
C HIS A 32 -2.95 -10.12 -9.60
N ILE A 33 -2.48 -9.27 -8.68
CA ILE A 33 -1.17 -8.61 -8.81
C ILE A 33 -0.04 -9.65 -8.87
N PHE A 34 -0.08 -10.67 -8.02
CA PHE A 34 0.91 -11.74 -7.97
C PHE A 34 1.00 -12.49 -9.31
N ASN A 35 -0.13 -12.76 -9.96
CA ASN A 35 -0.14 -13.43 -11.25
C ASN A 35 0.51 -12.60 -12.37
N GLU A 36 0.53 -11.27 -12.26
CA GLU A 36 1.15 -10.39 -13.24
C GLU A 36 2.66 -10.25 -13.05
N ILE A 37 3.12 -10.10 -11.81
CA ILE A 37 4.51 -9.68 -11.52
C ILE A 37 5.28 -10.61 -10.57
N GLY A 38 4.64 -11.63 -10.03
CA GLY A 38 5.21 -12.48 -8.99
C GLY A 38 5.15 -11.80 -7.62
N HIS A 39 6.31 -11.57 -7.00
CA HIS A 39 6.36 -11.06 -5.61
C HIS A 39 5.65 -9.71 -5.44
N VAL A 40 4.81 -9.61 -4.40
CA VAL A 40 4.03 -8.41 -4.06
C VAL A 40 4.51 -7.87 -2.71
N SER A 41 5.41 -6.90 -2.78
CA SER A 41 5.91 -6.17 -1.61
C SER A 41 4.92 -5.09 -1.15
N ALA A 42 5.17 -4.51 0.03
CA ALA A 42 4.46 -3.31 0.47
C ALA A 42 4.58 -2.16 -0.55
N GLU A 43 5.77 -1.90 -1.09
CA GLU A 43 6.03 -0.85 -2.08
C GLU A 43 5.29 -1.10 -3.42
N THR A 44 5.05 -2.36 -3.77
CA THR A 44 4.28 -2.74 -4.96
C THR A 44 2.89 -2.09 -4.97
N ALA A 45 2.27 -1.94 -3.80
CA ALA A 45 0.98 -1.27 -3.61
C ALA A 45 1.12 0.17 -3.08
N LEU A 46 2.08 0.42 -2.18
CA LEU A 46 2.26 1.68 -1.45
C LEU A 46 3.28 2.61 -2.13
N SER A 47 3.06 2.87 -3.41
CA SER A 47 3.88 3.80 -4.20
C SER A 47 3.02 4.51 -5.24
N GLY A 48 3.55 5.55 -5.89
CA GLY A 48 2.89 6.18 -7.02
C GLY A 48 2.53 5.16 -8.11
N GLY A 49 3.48 4.29 -8.47
CA GLY A 49 3.23 3.20 -9.43
C GLY A 49 2.31 2.07 -8.90
N GLY A 50 2.05 2.04 -7.59
CA GLY A 50 1.15 1.09 -6.96
C GLY A 50 -0.33 1.42 -7.17
N LEU A 51 -0.71 2.69 -7.17
CA LEU A 51 -2.10 3.13 -7.34
C LEU A 51 -2.77 2.57 -8.62
N PRO A 52 -2.19 2.74 -9.84
CA PRO A 52 -2.73 2.12 -11.05
C PRO A 52 -2.79 0.60 -11.02
N ARG A 53 -1.87 -0.04 -10.30
CA ARG A 53 -1.84 -1.51 -10.17
C ARG A 53 -2.98 -2.01 -9.29
N VAL A 54 -3.23 -1.35 -8.15
CA VAL A 54 -4.37 -1.66 -7.28
C VAL A 54 -5.68 -1.39 -8.00
N TYR A 55 -5.80 -0.27 -8.72
CA TYR A 55 -6.97 0.05 -9.53
C TYR A 55 -7.27 -1.04 -10.57
N ARG A 56 -6.27 -1.46 -11.35
CA ARG A 56 -6.43 -2.55 -12.34
C ARG A 56 -6.83 -3.87 -11.66
N ALA A 57 -6.26 -4.17 -10.50
CA ALA A 57 -6.62 -5.38 -9.75
C ALA A 57 -8.08 -5.35 -9.29
N ILE A 58 -8.56 -4.22 -8.75
CA ILE A 58 -9.98 -4.05 -8.37
C ILE A 58 -10.87 -4.22 -9.60
N CYS A 59 -10.58 -3.50 -10.69
CA CYS A 59 -11.34 -3.61 -11.94
C CYS A 59 -11.40 -5.06 -12.44
N ALA A 60 -10.28 -5.77 -12.45
CA ALA A 60 -10.21 -7.14 -12.95
C ALA A 60 -10.96 -8.15 -12.06
N VAL A 61 -10.86 -8.01 -10.74
CA VAL A 61 -11.56 -8.90 -9.80
C VAL A 61 -13.08 -8.67 -9.87
N ASP A 62 -13.52 -7.43 -10.09
CA ASP A 62 -14.94 -7.05 -10.07
C ASP A 62 -15.59 -7.05 -11.46
N GLY A 63 -14.81 -7.26 -12.53
CA GLY A 63 -15.31 -7.32 -13.90
C GLY A 63 -15.58 -5.95 -14.53
N HIS A 64 -14.87 -4.91 -14.10
CA HIS A 64 -14.91 -3.57 -14.68
C HIS A 64 -13.77 -3.36 -15.70
N GLU A 65 -14.01 -2.49 -16.68
CA GLU A 65 -12.96 -2.00 -17.58
C GLU A 65 -12.13 -0.92 -16.88
N ALA A 66 -10.80 -1.10 -16.86
CA ALA A 66 -9.89 -0.13 -16.28
C ALA A 66 -9.64 1.02 -17.27
N VAL A 67 -10.20 2.20 -16.99
CA VAL A 67 -10.10 3.40 -17.85
C VAL A 67 -9.11 4.46 -17.34
N LEU A 68 -8.67 4.34 -16.09
CA LEU A 68 -7.67 5.22 -15.46
C LEU A 68 -6.32 4.50 -15.41
N ASP A 69 -5.24 5.21 -15.77
CA ASP A 69 -3.90 4.62 -15.89
C ASP A 69 -2.80 5.38 -15.13
N THR A 70 -3.10 6.57 -14.61
CA THR A 70 -2.15 7.39 -13.83
C THR A 70 -2.55 7.55 -12.36
N PRO A 71 -1.57 7.73 -11.45
CA PRO A 71 -1.86 7.98 -10.03
C PRO A 71 -2.70 9.23 -9.80
N GLU A 72 -2.45 10.30 -10.56
CA GLU A 72 -3.15 11.57 -10.45
C GLU A 72 -4.60 11.45 -10.90
N SER A 73 -4.87 10.72 -11.98
CA SER A 73 -6.24 10.52 -12.48
C SER A 73 -7.08 9.68 -11.51
N ILE A 74 -6.50 8.62 -10.94
CA ILE A 74 -7.15 7.79 -9.92
C ILE A 74 -7.44 8.62 -8.67
N THR A 75 -6.46 9.39 -8.18
CA THR A 75 -6.66 10.22 -6.99
C THR A 75 -7.75 11.27 -7.23
N ALA A 76 -7.70 11.96 -8.36
CA ALA A 76 -8.72 12.95 -8.72
C ALA A 76 -10.12 12.33 -8.85
N ALA A 77 -10.24 11.17 -9.47
CA ALA A 77 -11.50 10.45 -9.60
C ALA A 77 -12.07 10.01 -8.24
N GLY A 78 -11.23 9.44 -7.37
CA GLY A 78 -11.65 9.04 -6.02
C GLY A 78 -12.13 10.23 -5.19
N LEU A 79 -11.43 11.36 -5.25
CA LEU A 79 -11.83 12.60 -4.57
C LEU A 79 -13.11 13.23 -5.18
N ALA A 80 -13.40 12.96 -6.45
CA ALA A 80 -14.64 13.35 -7.12
C ALA A 80 -15.80 12.37 -6.86
N GLY A 81 -15.56 11.25 -6.16
CA GLY A 81 -16.58 10.27 -5.80
C GLY A 81 -16.74 9.10 -6.76
N ASP A 82 -15.78 8.85 -7.66
CA ASP A 82 -15.75 7.59 -8.41
C ASP A 82 -15.59 6.40 -7.44
N PRO A 83 -16.49 5.41 -7.46
CA PRO A 83 -16.51 4.37 -6.44
C PRO A 83 -15.29 3.44 -6.48
N ILE A 84 -14.78 3.12 -7.68
CA ILE A 84 -13.63 2.21 -7.84
C ILE A 84 -12.36 2.92 -7.41
N ALA A 85 -12.17 4.15 -7.88
CA ALA A 85 -11.02 4.95 -7.51
C ALA A 85 -11.03 5.30 -6.01
N LEU A 86 -12.19 5.51 -5.40
CA LEU A 86 -12.32 5.67 -3.96
C LEU A 86 -11.89 4.42 -3.20
N GLU A 87 -12.32 3.22 -3.63
CA GLU A 87 -11.89 1.95 -3.03
C GLU A 87 -10.36 1.80 -3.08
N VAL A 88 -9.72 2.20 -4.19
CA VAL A 88 -8.25 2.21 -4.29
C VAL A 88 -7.62 3.06 -3.19
N LEU A 89 -8.12 4.28 -2.96
CA LEU A 89 -7.57 5.18 -1.96
C LEU A 89 -7.80 4.66 -0.53
N GLU A 90 -8.96 4.08 -0.27
CA GLU A 90 -9.28 3.45 1.02
C GLU A 90 -8.38 2.24 1.28
N GLN A 91 -8.20 1.37 0.28
CA GLN A 91 -7.35 0.19 0.40
C GLN A 91 -5.86 0.57 0.54
N PHE A 92 -5.41 1.60 -0.16
CA PHE A 92 -4.08 2.18 0.00
C PHE A 92 -3.86 2.65 1.44
N CYS A 93 -4.80 3.43 2.00
CA CYS A 93 -4.72 3.89 3.39
C CYS A 93 -4.72 2.74 4.39
N CYS A 94 -5.55 1.70 4.16
CA CYS A 94 -5.59 0.51 4.99
C CYS A 94 -4.24 -0.23 5.02
N TRP A 95 -3.65 -0.49 3.85
CA TRP A 95 -2.34 -1.14 3.78
C TRP A 95 -1.22 -0.26 4.36
N LEU A 96 -1.23 1.04 4.10
CA LEU A 96 -0.26 1.98 4.66
C LEU A 96 -0.28 1.96 6.18
N GLY A 97 -1.47 2.01 6.77
CA GLY A 97 -1.65 1.91 8.23
C GLY A 97 -1.11 0.60 8.81
N ARG A 98 -1.35 -0.53 8.14
CA ARG A 98 -0.83 -1.85 8.59
C ARG A 98 0.68 -1.94 8.46
N VAL A 99 1.26 -1.50 7.34
CA VAL A 99 2.71 -1.50 7.13
C VAL A 99 3.40 -0.59 8.14
N ALA A 100 2.88 0.62 8.36
CA ALA A 100 3.37 1.54 9.39
C ALA A 100 3.29 0.91 10.79
N GLY A 101 2.16 0.30 11.14
CA GLY A 101 1.97 -0.39 12.42
C GLY A 101 2.95 -1.55 12.62
N ASN A 102 3.14 -2.39 11.61
CA ASN A 102 4.11 -3.48 11.62
C ASN A 102 5.55 -2.96 11.80
N ASN A 103 5.91 -1.86 11.14
CA ASN A 103 7.23 -1.23 11.27
C ASN A 103 7.44 -0.63 12.67
N VAL A 104 6.43 0.02 13.25
CA VAL A 104 6.47 0.53 14.63
C VAL A 104 6.70 -0.61 15.61
N LEU A 105 5.99 -1.73 15.46
CA LEU A 105 6.16 -2.91 16.33
C LEU A 105 7.53 -3.56 16.17
N THR A 106 7.99 -3.71 14.92
CA THR A 106 9.30 -4.32 14.59
C THR A 106 10.47 -3.51 15.16
N THR A 107 10.40 -2.18 15.07
CA THR A 107 11.49 -1.28 15.47
C THR A 107 11.37 -0.76 16.90
N GLY A 108 10.24 -0.98 17.56
CA GLY A 108 9.96 -0.43 18.89
C GLY A 108 9.70 1.09 18.88
N GLY A 109 9.07 1.62 17.82
CA GLY A 109 8.80 3.04 17.56
C GLY A 109 7.79 3.69 18.51
N ARG A 110 8.02 3.64 19.83
CA ARG A 110 7.11 4.16 20.87
C ARG A 110 6.94 5.69 20.85
N GLY A 111 7.88 6.40 20.21
CA GLY A 111 7.80 7.86 20.02
C GLY A 111 6.80 8.29 18.95
N GLY A 112 6.26 7.34 18.17
CA GLY A 112 5.33 7.58 17.08
C GLY A 112 5.92 7.25 15.71
N VAL A 113 5.12 7.52 14.68
CA VAL A 113 5.45 7.34 13.26
C VAL A 113 5.13 8.62 12.50
N TYR A 114 5.93 8.93 11.49
CA TYR A 114 5.70 10.03 10.55
C TYR A 114 5.34 9.43 9.19
N ILE A 115 4.32 10.00 8.53
CA ILE A 115 3.80 9.61 7.22
C ILE A 115 3.84 10.82 6.31
#